data_AF-A0A090Q148-F1
#
_entry.id   AF-A0A090Q148-F1
#
_cell.length_a   1.000
_cell.length_b   1.000
_cell.length_c   1.000
_cell.angle_alpha   90.00
_cell.angle_beta   90.00
_cell.angle_gamma   90.00
#
_symmetry.space_group_name_H-M   'P 1'
#
loop_
_entity.id
_entity.type
_entity.pdbx_description
1 polymer ?
#
loop_
_entity_poly.entity_id
_entity_poly.type
_entity_poly.pdbx_seq_one_letter_code
_entity_poly.pdbx_strand_id
1 'polypeptide(L)'
;MRRAYKALDRLIDLLNKIELKEWIDSKAFTASKELLIQSTDDLDKIEPINNSGQLYYRLVAYMQLAEIEHVNPILDNETLTIIKTGTDLDANQKLVRLHAQRLTAYTALADAYQTFPLEMFPGDINYAAGANYKHTVTGNKTLFYKERAQSTALALQNAYQALKGYEQTYSLPDNSDTSKKFINL
;
A
#
# COMPACT_ATOMS: atom_id res chain seq x y z
N MET A 1 -22.94 6.41 -10.98
CA MET A 1 -21.49 6.16 -10.74
C MET A 1 -21.22 4.74 -10.27
N ARG A 2 -21.72 4.27 -9.11
CA ARG A 2 -21.46 2.91 -8.57
C ARG A 2 -21.76 1.74 -9.54
N ARG A 3 -22.85 1.82 -10.33
CA ARG A 3 -23.17 0.80 -11.36
C ARG A 3 -22.13 0.75 -12.47
N ALA A 4 -21.54 1.88 -12.85
CA ALA A 4 -20.50 1.95 -13.86
C ALA A 4 -19.19 1.32 -13.36
N TYR A 5 -18.78 1.61 -12.12
CA TYR A 5 -17.60 0.95 -11.53
C TYR A 5 -17.77 -0.56 -11.42
N LYS A 6 -18.95 -1.04 -10.97
CA LYS A 6 -19.25 -2.48 -10.97
C LYS A 6 -19.24 -3.11 -12.37
N ALA A 7 -19.66 -2.37 -13.40
CA ALA A 7 -19.59 -2.85 -14.78
C ALA A 7 -18.14 -2.92 -15.27
N LEU A 8 -17.30 -1.96 -14.90
CA LEU A 8 -15.87 -1.97 -15.18
C LEU A 8 -15.15 -3.13 -14.48
N ASP A 9 -15.46 -3.39 -13.20
CA ASP A 9 -14.90 -4.54 -12.48
C ASP A 9 -15.21 -5.84 -13.22
N ARG A 10 -16.48 -6.07 -13.58
CA ARG A 10 -16.89 -7.26 -14.35
C ARG A 10 -16.21 -7.35 -15.73
N LEU A 11 -16.01 -6.22 -16.39
CA LEU A 11 -15.30 -6.18 -17.66
C LEU A 11 -13.84 -6.59 -17.47
N ILE A 12 -13.15 -6.03 -16.47
CA ILE A 12 -11.75 -6.36 -16.15
C ILE A 12 -11.62 -7.83 -15.78
N ASP A 13 -12.53 -8.38 -14.97
CA ASP A 13 -12.57 -9.80 -14.64
C ASP A 13 -12.70 -10.68 -15.89
N LEU A 14 -13.59 -10.30 -16.81
CA LEU A 14 -13.77 -11.00 -18.07
C LEU A 14 -12.51 -10.92 -18.94
N LEU A 15 -11.91 -9.73 -19.08
CA LEU A 15 -10.70 -9.51 -19.86
C LEU A 15 -9.51 -10.32 -19.33
N ASN A 16 -9.35 -10.41 -18.01
CA ASN A 16 -8.38 -11.26 -17.35
C ASN A 16 -8.66 -12.74 -17.63
N LYS A 17 -9.92 -13.18 -17.51
CA LYS A 17 -10.32 -14.58 -17.70
C LYS A 17 -10.11 -15.08 -19.12
N ILE A 18 -10.39 -14.25 -20.13
CA ILE A 18 -10.22 -14.62 -21.54
C ILE A 18 -8.81 -14.33 -22.06
N GLU A 19 -7.93 -13.77 -21.22
CA GLU A 19 -6.57 -13.36 -21.56
C GLU A 19 -6.52 -12.57 -22.87
N LEU A 20 -7.44 -11.59 -23.00
CA LEU A 20 -7.53 -10.81 -24.24
C LEU A 20 -6.19 -10.14 -24.52
N LYS A 21 -5.63 -10.37 -25.71
CA LYS A 21 -4.28 -9.92 -26.06
C LYS A 21 -4.09 -8.42 -25.88
N GLU A 22 -5.02 -7.61 -26.38
CA GLU A 22 -4.98 -6.15 -26.27
C GLU A 22 -5.03 -5.66 -24.82
N TRP A 23 -5.62 -6.44 -23.94
CA TRP A 23 -5.67 -6.14 -22.52
C TRP A 23 -4.36 -6.50 -21.82
N ILE A 24 -3.84 -7.71 -22.02
CA ILE A 24 -2.59 -8.15 -21.38
C ILE A 24 -1.37 -7.38 -21.90
N ASP A 25 -1.40 -6.94 -23.16
CA ASP A 25 -0.37 -6.09 -23.78
C ASP A 25 -0.55 -4.60 -23.42
N SER A 26 -1.61 -4.24 -22.69
CA SER A 26 -1.87 -2.85 -22.32
C SER A 26 -0.85 -2.35 -21.30
N LYS A 27 -0.53 -1.04 -21.38
CA LYS A 27 0.40 -0.38 -20.44
C LYS A 27 0.01 -0.57 -18.97
N ALA A 28 -1.29 -0.55 -18.66
CA ALA A 28 -1.77 -0.70 -17.30
C ALA A 28 -1.53 -2.12 -16.77
N PHE A 29 -1.77 -3.13 -17.61
CA PHE A 29 -1.54 -4.52 -17.25
C PHE A 29 -0.05 -4.81 -17.11
N THR A 30 0.78 -4.41 -18.06
CA THR A 30 2.22 -4.66 -18.02
C THR A 30 2.89 -3.94 -16.85
N ALA A 31 2.57 -2.66 -16.63
CA ALA A 31 3.09 -1.92 -15.47
C ALA A 31 2.74 -2.58 -14.14
N SER A 32 1.54 -3.17 -14.02
CA SER A 32 1.14 -3.87 -12.81
C SER A 32 2.03 -5.07 -12.48
N LYS A 33 2.60 -5.75 -13.50
CA LYS A 33 3.46 -6.93 -13.31
C LYS A 33 4.86 -6.61 -12.81
N GLU A 34 5.28 -5.35 -12.89
CA GLU A 34 6.59 -4.89 -12.43
C GLU A 34 6.59 -4.46 -10.94
N LEU A 35 5.40 -4.38 -10.33
CA LEU A 35 5.20 -3.95 -8.95
C LEU A 35 5.39 -5.11 -7.95
N LEU A 36 5.50 -4.75 -6.67
CA LEU A 36 5.39 -5.67 -5.54
C LEU A 36 3.97 -6.27 -5.41
N ILE A 37 2.96 -5.54 -5.89
CA ILE A 37 1.54 -5.94 -5.85
C ILE A 37 1.04 -6.10 -7.29
N GLN A 38 0.97 -7.34 -7.77
CA GLN A 38 0.87 -7.67 -9.20
C GLN A 38 -0.53 -8.06 -9.67
N SER A 39 -1.49 -8.11 -8.75
CA SER A 39 -2.88 -8.42 -9.04
C SER A 39 -3.84 -7.74 -8.06
N THR A 40 -5.11 -7.70 -8.45
CA THR A 40 -6.20 -7.25 -7.57
C THR A 40 -6.28 -8.10 -6.31
N ASP A 41 -6.14 -9.43 -6.44
CA ASP A 41 -6.10 -10.37 -5.31
C ASP A 41 -4.94 -10.09 -4.33
N ASP A 42 -3.76 -9.70 -4.83
CA ASP A 42 -2.62 -9.36 -3.96
C ASP A 42 -2.92 -8.12 -3.12
N LEU A 43 -3.55 -7.11 -3.73
CA LEU A 43 -3.95 -5.91 -3.00
C LEU A 43 -5.08 -6.21 -1.99
N ASP A 44 -6.06 -7.01 -2.38
CA ASP A 44 -7.22 -7.36 -1.54
C ASP A 44 -6.82 -8.13 -0.28
N LYS A 45 -5.77 -8.96 -0.36
CA LYS A 45 -5.14 -9.62 0.81
C LYS A 45 -4.49 -8.65 1.79
N ILE A 46 -4.09 -7.46 1.33
CA ILE A 46 -3.44 -6.43 2.15
C ILE A 46 -4.48 -5.49 2.76
N GLU A 47 -5.34 -4.92 1.92
CA GLU A 47 -6.44 -4.05 2.30
C GLU A 47 -7.67 -4.47 1.48
N PRO A 48 -8.82 -4.78 2.12
CA PRO A 48 -9.98 -5.27 1.40
C PRO A 48 -10.52 -4.21 0.45
N ILE A 49 -10.26 -4.42 -0.84
CA ILE A 49 -10.78 -3.60 -1.93
C ILE A 49 -12.01 -4.23 -2.60
N ASN A 50 -12.59 -5.27 -1.98
CA ASN A 50 -13.68 -6.09 -2.51
C ASN A 50 -13.37 -6.63 -3.91
N ASN A 51 -12.11 -7.01 -4.13
CA ASN A 51 -11.59 -7.44 -5.42
C ASN A 51 -11.92 -6.48 -6.59
N SER A 52 -11.91 -5.16 -6.35
CA SER A 52 -12.25 -4.17 -7.38
C SER A 52 -11.09 -3.96 -8.35
N GLY A 53 -11.15 -4.64 -9.51
CA GLY A 53 -10.17 -4.48 -10.59
C GLY A 53 -10.04 -3.04 -11.07
N GLN A 54 -11.14 -2.28 -11.18
CA GLN A 54 -11.06 -0.88 -11.64
C GLN A 54 -10.29 0.01 -10.65
N LEU A 55 -10.42 -0.25 -9.36
CA LEU A 55 -9.67 0.48 -8.33
C LEU A 55 -8.20 0.09 -8.39
N TYR A 56 -7.92 -1.21 -8.46
CA TYR A 56 -6.56 -1.75 -8.57
C TYR A 56 -5.77 -1.13 -9.73
N TYR A 57 -6.31 -1.19 -10.96
CA TYR A 57 -5.59 -0.68 -12.13
C TYR A 57 -5.42 0.84 -12.12
N ARG A 58 -6.28 1.59 -11.42
CA ARG A 58 -6.08 3.03 -11.19
C ARG A 58 -5.03 3.31 -10.13
N LEU A 59 -4.88 2.43 -9.15
CA LEU A 59 -3.83 2.51 -8.13
C LEU A 59 -2.45 2.15 -8.66
N VAL A 60 -2.31 1.45 -9.79
CA VAL A 60 -1.00 1.03 -10.34
C VAL A 60 0.00 2.18 -10.42
N ALA A 61 -0.39 3.34 -10.94
CA ALA A 61 0.51 4.50 -11.01
C ALA A 61 0.91 5.04 -9.63
N TYR A 62 0.00 5.03 -8.67
CA TYR A 62 0.26 5.46 -7.30
C TYR A 62 1.14 4.46 -6.54
N MET A 63 0.95 3.16 -6.78
CA MET A 63 1.81 2.11 -6.22
C MET A 63 3.22 2.19 -6.79
N GLN A 64 3.37 2.51 -8.08
CA GLN A 64 4.67 2.73 -8.69
C GLN A 64 5.42 3.90 -8.02
N LEU A 65 4.74 5.04 -7.83
CA LEU A 65 5.30 6.19 -7.11
C LEU A 65 5.64 5.83 -5.66
N ALA A 66 4.74 5.11 -4.97
CA ALA A 66 4.96 4.69 -3.59
C ALA A 66 6.20 3.79 -3.45
N GLU A 67 6.42 2.86 -4.39
CA GLU A 67 7.64 2.06 -4.41
C GLU A 67 8.90 2.92 -4.59
N ILE A 68 8.87 3.83 -5.57
CA ILE A 68 10.01 4.72 -5.88
C ILE A 68 10.35 5.61 -4.68
N GLU A 69 9.35 6.20 -4.04
CA GLU A 69 9.55 7.24 -3.02
C GLU A 69 9.73 6.68 -1.61
N HIS A 70 9.21 5.48 -1.31
CA HIS A 70 9.19 4.96 0.06
C HIS A 70 9.81 3.58 0.24
N VAL A 71 9.75 2.70 -0.76
CA VAL A 71 10.30 1.34 -0.63
C VAL A 71 11.75 1.31 -1.12
N ASN A 72 12.02 1.83 -2.30
CA ASN A 72 13.34 1.83 -2.93
C ASN A 72 14.42 2.53 -2.08
N PRO A 73 14.13 3.59 -1.31
CA PRO A 73 15.12 4.18 -0.42
C PRO A 73 15.50 3.29 0.78
N ILE A 74 14.67 2.29 1.13
CA ILE A 74 14.89 1.40 2.28
C ILE A 74 15.62 0.13 1.87
N LEU A 75 15.32 -0.41 0.69
CA LEU A 75 15.82 -1.71 0.22
C LEU A 75 16.85 -1.55 -0.90
N ASP A 76 17.88 -2.39 -0.90
CA ASP A 76 18.78 -2.46 -2.07
C ASP A 76 18.12 -3.14 -3.28
N ASN A 77 18.66 -2.88 -4.47
CA ASN A 77 18.12 -3.38 -5.73
C ASN A 77 18.10 -4.91 -5.81
N GLU A 78 19.06 -5.58 -5.18
CA GLU A 78 19.13 -7.05 -5.15
C GLU A 78 17.95 -7.62 -4.35
N THR A 79 17.73 -7.11 -3.16
CA THR A 79 16.63 -7.51 -2.26
C THR A 79 15.29 -7.21 -2.92
N LEU A 80 15.13 -6.04 -3.55
CA LEU A 80 13.93 -5.69 -4.32
C LEU A 80 13.65 -6.69 -5.43
N THR A 81 14.68 -7.07 -6.19
CA THR A 81 14.54 -8.04 -7.28
C THR A 81 14.11 -9.41 -6.75
N ILE A 82 14.72 -9.86 -5.65
CA ILE A 82 14.39 -11.13 -4.99
C ILE A 82 12.93 -11.13 -4.51
N ILE A 83 12.50 -10.12 -3.75
CA ILE A 83 11.13 -10.13 -3.19
C ILE A 83 10.04 -9.93 -4.25
N LYS A 84 10.36 -9.32 -5.40
CA LYS A 84 9.42 -9.12 -6.52
C LYS A 84 9.23 -10.39 -7.36
N THR A 85 10.31 -11.11 -7.64
CA THR A 85 10.31 -12.23 -8.60
C THR A 85 10.40 -13.61 -7.94
N GLY A 86 10.88 -13.68 -6.70
CA GLY A 86 11.09 -14.91 -5.97
C GLY A 86 9.79 -15.62 -5.60
N THR A 87 9.72 -16.90 -5.92
CA THR A 87 8.62 -17.81 -5.57
C THR A 87 8.92 -18.61 -4.30
N ASP A 88 10.18 -18.94 -4.04
CA ASP A 88 10.62 -19.69 -2.86
C ASP A 88 11.43 -18.79 -1.91
N LEU A 89 10.73 -17.83 -1.30
CA LEU A 89 11.32 -16.89 -0.35
C LEU A 89 11.44 -17.52 1.04
N ASP A 90 12.55 -17.27 1.73
CA ASP A 90 12.67 -17.62 3.14
C ASP A 90 11.74 -16.77 4.03
N ALA A 91 11.69 -17.10 5.33
CA ALA A 91 10.78 -16.42 6.27
C ALA A 91 11.07 -14.91 6.40
N ASN A 92 12.33 -14.50 6.42
CA ASN A 92 12.73 -13.10 6.55
C ASN A 92 12.45 -12.34 5.24
N GLN A 93 12.74 -12.95 4.09
CA GLN A 93 12.41 -12.39 2.78
C GLN A 93 10.89 -12.24 2.60
N LYS A 94 10.09 -13.20 3.07
CA LYS A 94 8.62 -13.10 3.08
C LYS A 94 8.13 -11.94 3.96
N LEU A 95 8.75 -11.72 5.11
CA LEU A 95 8.43 -10.57 5.97
C LEU A 95 8.78 -9.24 5.31
N VAL A 96 9.98 -9.13 4.72
CA VAL A 96 10.38 -7.93 3.96
C VAL A 96 9.40 -7.68 2.81
N ARG A 97 9.04 -8.71 2.03
CA ARG A 97 8.05 -8.61 0.97
C ARG A 97 6.71 -8.09 1.49
N LEU A 98 6.20 -8.68 2.57
CA LEU A 98 4.92 -8.29 3.14
C LEU A 98 4.91 -6.83 3.60
N HIS A 99 5.97 -6.37 4.26
CA HIS A 99 6.06 -4.99 4.72
C HIS A 99 6.25 -4.01 3.55
N ALA A 100 7.02 -4.37 2.53
CA ALA A 100 7.18 -3.57 1.32
C ALA A 100 5.84 -3.42 0.58
N GLN A 101 5.11 -4.52 0.39
CA GLN A 101 3.78 -4.52 -0.20
C GLN A 101 2.80 -3.64 0.61
N ARG A 102 2.77 -3.78 1.94
CA ARG A 102 1.91 -2.94 2.79
C ARG A 102 2.25 -1.46 2.70
N LEU A 103 3.53 -1.11 2.70
CA LEU A 103 3.97 0.28 2.56
C LEU A 103 3.48 0.86 1.23
N THR A 104 3.71 0.14 0.13
CA THR A 104 3.21 0.51 -1.20
C THR A 104 1.70 0.70 -1.21
N ALA A 105 0.93 -0.26 -0.68
CA ALA A 105 -0.52 -0.21 -0.67
C ALA A 105 -1.05 0.99 0.13
N TYR A 106 -0.55 1.20 1.36
CA TYR A 106 -1.04 2.24 2.24
C TYR A 106 -0.70 3.64 1.74
N THR A 107 0.51 3.86 1.22
CA THR A 107 0.84 5.15 0.59
C THR A 107 -0.05 5.40 -0.62
N ALA A 108 -0.18 4.42 -1.53
CA ALA A 108 -1.01 4.57 -2.71
C ALA A 108 -2.48 4.86 -2.36
N LEU A 109 -3.02 4.20 -1.34
CA LEU A 109 -4.37 4.45 -0.85
C LEU A 109 -4.51 5.84 -0.22
N ALA A 110 -3.53 6.28 0.57
CA ALA A 110 -3.56 7.63 1.15
C ALA A 110 -3.69 8.70 0.07
N ASP A 111 -2.90 8.60 -1.00
CA ASP A 111 -2.94 9.55 -2.12
C ASP A 111 -4.19 9.40 -2.97
N ALA A 112 -4.66 8.17 -3.17
CA ALA A 112 -5.89 7.90 -3.90
C ALA A 112 -7.12 8.48 -3.18
N TYR A 113 -7.21 8.41 -1.85
CA TYR A 113 -8.35 9.01 -1.12
C TYR A 113 -8.40 10.53 -1.26
N GLN A 114 -7.26 11.20 -1.49
CA GLN A 114 -7.21 12.64 -1.75
C GLN A 114 -7.64 13.02 -3.17
N THR A 115 -7.56 12.09 -4.13
CA THR A 115 -7.69 12.40 -5.56
C THR A 115 -8.85 11.71 -6.27
N PHE A 116 -9.24 10.51 -5.83
CA PHE A 116 -10.29 9.71 -6.45
C PHE A 116 -11.67 9.99 -5.83
N PRO A 117 -12.75 9.90 -6.63
CA PRO A 117 -14.12 9.90 -6.11
C PRO A 117 -14.33 8.78 -5.08
N LEU A 118 -14.97 9.11 -3.95
CA LEU A 118 -15.29 8.14 -2.88
C LEU A 118 -16.12 6.96 -3.39
N GLU A 119 -16.92 7.16 -4.44
CA GLU A 119 -17.76 6.14 -5.07
C GLU A 119 -16.97 5.00 -5.72
N MET A 120 -15.67 5.19 -5.96
CA MET A 120 -14.76 4.16 -6.45
C MET A 120 -14.29 3.20 -5.35
N PHE A 121 -14.25 3.68 -4.10
CA PHE A 121 -13.75 2.87 -3.00
C PHE A 121 -14.85 1.93 -2.49
N PRO A 122 -14.46 0.73 -2.02
CA PRO A 122 -15.38 -0.19 -1.39
C PRO A 122 -15.79 0.34 -0.01
N GLY A 123 -17.09 0.32 0.27
CA GLY A 123 -17.61 0.61 1.60
C GLY A 123 -19.03 1.18 1.62
N ASP A 124 -19.57 1.27 2.82
CA ASP A 124 -20.86 1.89 3.15
C ASP A 124 -20.71 3.39 3.41
N ILE A 125 -20.01 4.08 2.51
CA ILE A 125 -19.95 5.53 2.55
C ILE A 125 -21.32 6.05 2.10
N ASN A 126 -21.95 6.91 2.90
CA ASN A 126 -23.19 7.55 2.49
C ASN A 126 -22.89 8.59 1.40
N TYR A 127 -22.95 8.16 0.14
CA TYR A 127 -22.65 9.02 -1.02
C TYR A 127 -23.68 10.13 -1.25
N ALA A 128 -24.88 10.00 -0.65
CA ALA A 128 -25.93 11.03 -0.67
C ALA A 128 -25.72 12.09 0.42
N ALA A 129 -24.74 11.92 1.31
CA ALA A 129 -24.39 12.92 2.28
C ALA A 129 -23.75 14.16 1.61
N GLY A 130 -23.92 15.32 2.25
CA GLY A 130 -23.40 16.59 1.76
C GLY A 130 -21.87 16.64 1.67
N ALA A 131 -21.36 17.65 0.95
CA ALA A 131 -19.92 17.81 0.68
C ALA A 131 -19.04 17.74 1.93
N ASN A 132 -19.47 18.34 3.05
CA ASN A 132 -18.74 18.33 4.31
C ASN A 132 -18.47 16.92 4.84
N TYR A 133 -19.45 16.01 4.74
CA TYR A 133 -19.27 14.61 5.14
C TYR A 133 -18.22 13.92 4.27
N LYS A 134 -18.27 14.13 2.94
CA LYS A 134 -17.30 13.56 2.01
C LYS A 134 -15.88 14.03 2.33
N HIS A 135 -15.69 15.33 2.59
CA HIS A 135 -14.40 15.89 3.00
C HIS A 135 -13.89 15.27 4.29
N THR A 136 -14.73 15.12 5.31
CA THR A 136 -14.35 14.46 6.58
C THR A 136 -13.96 13.00 6.38
N VAL A 137 -14.73 12.24 5.60
CA VAL A 137 -14.41 10.82 5.32
C VAL A 137 -13.08 10.70 4.58
N THR A 138 -12.87 11.49 3.52
CA THR A 138 -11.60 11.55 2.80
C THR A 138 -10.44 11.91 3.72
N GLY A 139 -10.58 12.94 4.55
CA GLY A 139 -9.55 13.37 5.49
C GLY A 139 -9.18 12.27 6.49
N ASN A 140 -10.18 11.64 7.10
CA ASN A 140 -9.97 10.55 8.06
C ASN A 140 -9.31 9.32 7.42
N LYS A 141 -9.76 8.91 6.22
CA LYS A 141 -9.16 7.78 5.50
C LYS A 141 -7.73 8.07 5.07
N THR A 142 -7.47 9.27 4.57
CA THR A 142 -6.12 9.71 4.22
C THR A 142 -5.19 9.64 5.43
N LEU A 143 -5.60 10.21 6.57
CA LEU A 143 -4.78 10.22 7.79
C LEU A 143 -4.50 8.79 8.27
N PHE A 144 -5.53 7.95 8.31
CA PHE A 144 -5.42 6.56 8.70
C PHE A 144 -4.39 5.79 7.87
N TYR A 145 -4.41 5.93 6.54
CA TYR A 145 -3.44 5.25 5.69
C TYR A 145 -2.03 5.85 5.81
N LYS A 146 -1.89 7.16 6.03
CA LYS A 146 -0.58 7.78 6.29
C LYS A 146 0.06 7.25 7.56
N GLU A 147 -0.70 7.13 8.65
CA GLU A 147 -0.21 6.58 9.92
C GLU A 147 0.22 5.11 9.75
N ARG A 148 -0.56 4.30 9.02
CA ARG A 148 -0.20 2.92 8.69
C ARG A 148 1.04 2.82 7.81
N ALA A 149 1.17 3.69 6.81
CA ALA A 149 2.35 3.75 5.96
C ALA A 149 3.61 4.05 6.79
N GLN A 150 3.56 5.04 7.68
CA GLN A 150 4.67 5.38 8.58
C GLN A 150 5.07 4.20 9.48
N SER A 151 4.10 3.57 10.14
CA SER A 151 4.36 2.39 10.98
C SER A 151 4.96 1.24 10.17
N THR A 152 4.47 1.03 8.94
CA THR A 152 4.95 -0.04 8.07
C THR A 152 6.34 0.24 7.50
N ALA A 153 6.69 1.51 7.25
CA ALA A 153 8.04 1.89 6.83
C ALA A 153 9.08 1.53 7.91
N LEU A 154 8.77 1.79 9.19
CA LEU A 154 9.63 1.37 10.30
C LEU A 154 9.73 -0.16 10.39
N ALA A 155 8.60 -0.87 10.24
CA ALA A 155 8.59 -2.33 10.24
C ALA A 155 9.41 -2.92 9.08
N LEU A 156 9.33 -2.32 7.88
CA LEU A 156 10.13 -2.70 6.72
C LEU A 156 11.62 -2.52 6.99
N GLN A 157 12.01 -1.36 7.53
CA GLN A 157 13.39 -1.09 7.89
C GLN A 157 13.92 -2.13 8.88
N ASN A 158 13.17 -2.43 9.93
CA ASN A 158 13.55 -3.43 10.93
C ASN A 158 13.67 -4.84 10.32
N ALA A 159 12.70 -5.25 9.50
CA ALA A 159 12.74 -6.55 8.83
C ALA A 159 13.94 -6.66 7.88
N TYR A 160 14.27 -5.58 7.18
CA TYR A 160 15.41 -5.53 6.28
C TYR A 160 16.76 -5.60 7.02
N GLN A 161 16.89 -4.89 8.14
CA GLN A 161 18.09 -4.97 8.99
C GLN A 161 18.29 -6.41 9.52
N ALA A 162 17.22 -7.04 9.99
CA ALA A 162 17.26 -8.43 10.43
C ALA A 162 17.65 -9.40 9.29
N LEU A 163 17.13 -9.19 8.07
CA LEU A 163 17.49 -9.99 6.89
C LEU A 163 18.99 -9.88 6.57
N LYS A 164 19.58 -8.68 6.70
CA LYS A 164 21.00 -8.44 6.43
C LYS A 164 21.93 -8.86 7.58
N GLY A 165 21.38 -9.40 8.67
CA GLY A 165 22.16 -9.84 9.83
C GLY A 165 22.73 -8.69 10.66
N TYR A 166 22.19 -7.48 10.54
CA TYR A 166 22.49 -6.41 11.47
C TYR A 166 21.75 -6.68 12.79
N GLU A 167 22.48 -7.10 13.82
CA GLU A 167 21.94 -7.09 15.19
C GLU A 167 21.50 -5.65 15.52
N GLN A 168 20.25 -5.49 15.98
CA GLN A 168 19.79 -4.20 16.47
C GLN A 168 20.62 -3.81 17.71
N THR A 169 21.54 -2.86 17.58
CA THR A 169 21.96 -2.04 18.72
C THR A 169 20.82 -1.10 19.06
N TYR A 170 19.85 -1.61 19.80
CA TYR A 170 18.85 -0.78 20.45
C TYR A 170 19.55 -0.02 21.59
N SER A 171 20.02 1.21 21.35
CA SER A 171 20.18 2.15 22.46
C SER A 171 18.81 2.71 22.77
N LEU A 172 18.26 2.28 23.91
CA LEU A 172 17.21 3.05 24.56
C LEU A 172 17.78 4.46 24.78
N PRO A 173 17.04 5.54 24.49
CA PRO A 173 17.44 6.85 24.98
C PRO A 173 17.55 6.74 26.50
N ASP A 174 18.74 7.04 27.02
CA ASP A 174 19.00 7.04 28.45
C ASP A 174 18.09 8.09 29.09
N ASN A 175 17.00 7.62 29.71
CA ASN A 175 16.05 8.45 30.42
C ASN A 175 16.50 8.66 31.89
N SER A 176 17.82 8.71 32.12
CA SER A 176 18.42 9.02 33.43
C SER A 176 18.29 10.48 33.85
N ASP A 177 17.65 11.35 33.05
CA ASP A 177 17.41 12.76 33.42
C ASP A 177 15.93 13.11 33.65
N THR A 178 15.21 12.24 34.38
CA THR A 178 13.88 12.57 34.95
C THR A 178 13.94 12.95 36.43
N SER A 179 15.12 13.20 36.98
CA SER A 179 15.28 13.78 38.31
C SER A 179 15.79 15.21 38.23
N LYS A 180 14.94 16.17 37.85
CA LYS A 180 15.01 17.56 38.36
C LYS A 180 13.81 18.42 37.90
N LYS A 181 13.16 18.97 38.93
CA LYS A 181 12.27 20.16 38.94
C LYS A 181 10.79 19.94 38.65
N PHE A 182 10.12 19.27 39.60
CA PHE A 182 8.90 19.86 40.15
C PHE A 182 9.35 20.99 41.10
N ILE A 183 9.21 22.25 40.69
CA ILE A 183 9.22 23.37 41.62
C ILE A 183 7.75 23.62 41.95
N ASN A 184 7.35 23.24 43.15
CA ASN A 184 6.24 23.87 43.83
C ASN A 184 6.75 25.21 44.36
N LEU A 185 6.22 26.31 43.82
CA LEU A 185 5.87 27.57 44.48
C LEU A 185 5.21 28.49 43.44
#